data_AF-A0A1G1A406-F1
#
_entry.id   AF-A0A1G1A406-F1
#
_cell.length_a   1.000
_cell.length_b   1.000
_cell.length_c   1.000
_cell.angle_alpha   90.00
_cell.angle_beta   90.00
_cell.angle_gamma   90.00
#
_symmetry.space_group_name_H-M   'P 1'
#
loop_
_entity.id
_entity.type
_entity.pdbx_description
1 polymer ?
#
loop_
_entity_poly.entity_id
_entity_poly.type
_entity_poly.pdbx_seq_one_letter_code
_entity_poly.pdbx_strand_id
1 'polypeptide(L)' 'MKAAKLREHTDDELRQLMDETAQQVFDLKAKQGVSDSGEHPLRVRLVRRELARIKTIIRERERKRNG' A
#
# COMPACT_ATOMS: atom_id res chain seq x y z
N MET A 1 -2.61 -7.66 -3.08
CA MET A 1 -2.72 -7.51 -4.56
C MET A 1 -1.57 -8.21 -5.27
N LYS A 2 -1.82 -8.71 -6.50
CA LYS A 2 -0.76 -9.14 -7.41
C LYS A 2 -0.09 -7.90 -8.03
N ALA A 3 1.24 -7.89 -8.11
CA ALA A 3 2.01 -6.77 -8.67
C ALA A 3 1.66 -6.46 -10.14
N ALA A 4 1.11 -7.42 -10.89
CA ALA A 4 0.65 -7.22 -12.26
C ALA A 4 -0.45 -6.15 -12.37
N LYS A 5 -1.49 -6.22 -11.53
CA LYS A 5 -2.58 -5.23 -11.54
C LYS A 5 -2.08 -3.81 -11.23
N LEU A 6 -1.14 -3.68 -10.30
CA LEU A 6 -0.51 -2.39 -9.98
C LEU A 6 0.25 -1.79 -11.18
N ARG A 7 0.77 -2.62 -12.09
CA ARG A 7 1.47 -2.13 -13.28
C ARG A 7 0.54 -1.74 -14.42
N GLU A 8 -0.73 -2.14 -14.38
CA GLU A 8 -1.76 -1.75 -15.35
C GLU A 8 -2.36 -0.37 -15.04
N HIS A 9 -2.32 0.04 -13.78
CA HIS A 9 -2.80 1.34 -13.33
C HIS A 9 -1.94 2.51 -13.83
N THR A 10 -2.57 3.66 -14.03
CA THR A 10 -1.86 4.92 -14.36
C THR A 10 -1.07 5.44 -13.16
N ASP A 11 -0.16 6.39 -13.37
CA ASP A 11 0.62 6.97 -12.27
C ASP A 11 -0.26 7.70 -11.24
N ASP A 12 -1.34 8.34 -11.69
CA ASP A 12 -2.30 9.02 -10.82
C ASP A 12 -3.16 8.02 -10.04
N GLU A 13 -3.61 6.95 -10.68
CA GLU A 13 -4.32 5.87 -9.99
C GLU A 13 -3.43 5.19 -8.94
N LEU A 14 -2.15 4.97 -9.24
CA LEU A 14 -1.20 4.42 -8.29
C LEU A 14 -0.99 5.33 -7.07
N ARG A 15 -0.98 6.65 -7.26
CA ARG A 15 -0.91 7.64 -6.17
C ARG A 15 -2.17 7.63 -5.33
N GLN A 16 -3.34 7.61 -5.96
CA GLN A 16 -4.61 7.50 -5.24
C GLN A 16 -4.68 6.21 -4.42
N LEU A 17 -4.31 5.07 -5.03
CA LEU A 17 -4.29 3.78 -4.36
C LEU A 17 -3.27 3.75 -3.20
N MET A 18 -2.14 4.44 -3.35
CA MET A 18 -1.15 4.63 -2.28
C MET A 18 -1.77 5.35 -1.08
N ASP A 19 -2.49 6.44 -1.32
CA ASP A 19 -3.10 7.26 -0.27
C ASP A 19 -4.23 6.49 0.44
N GLU A 20 -5.09 5.81 -0.31
CA GLU A 20 -6.12 4.92 0.24
C GLU A 20 -5.51 3.81 1.11
N THR A 21 -4.44 3.16 0.62
CA THR A 21 -3.74 2.11 1.37
C THR A 21 -3.08 2.67 2.63
N ALA A 22 -2.53 3.89 2.56
CA ALA A 22 -1.93 4.56 3.71
C ALA A 22 -2.97 4.90 4.78
N GLN A 23 -4.14 5.41 4.38
CA GLN A 23 -5.25 5.66 5.28
C GLN A 23 -5.74 4.37 5.94
N GLN A 24 -5.86 3.27 5.18
CA GLN A 24 -6.21 1.97 5.75
C GLN A 24 -5.20 1.48 6.79
N VAL A 25 -3.89 1.68 6.58
CA VAL A 25 -2.88 1.34 7.59
C VAL A 25 -3.08 2.16 8.86
N PHE A 26 -3.39 3.45 8.73
CA PHE A 26 -3.65 4.32 9.87
C PHE A 26 -4.90 3.87 10.65
N ASP A 27 -6.00 3.61 9.94
CA ASP A 27 -7.25 3.15 10.54
C ASP A 27 -7.08 1.78 11.21
N LEU A 28 -6.35 0.86 10.58
CA LEU A 28 -6.04 -0.45 11.15
C LEU A 28 -5.17 -0.35 12.40
N LYS A 29 -4.19 0.56 12.41
CA LYS A 29 -3.39 0.85 13.61
C LYS A 29 -4.22 1.46 14.72
N ALA A 30 -5.13 2.39 14.41
CA ALA A 30 -6.02 3.01 15.38
C ALA A 30 -6.96 1.96 16.02
N LYS A 31 -7.49 1.03 15.21
CA LYS A 31 -8.33 -0.08 15.68
C LYS A 31 -7.56 -1.15 16.48
N GLN A 32 -6.25 -1.28 16.24
CA GLN A 32 -5.41 -2.25 16.94
C GLN A 32 -5.29 -1.96 18.45
N GLY A 33 -5.53 -0.72 18.88
CA GLY A 33 -5.59 -0.35 20.29
C GLY A 33 -6.88 -0.76 21.02
N VAL A 34 -7.91 -1.22 20.29
CA VAL A 34 -9.27 -1.45 20.83
C VAL A 34 -9.57 -2.94 21.06
N SER A 35 -8.84 -3.88 20.47
CA SER A 35 -9.14 -5.31 20.63
C SER A 35 -7.91 -6.21 20.51
N ASP A 36 -7.69 -7.01 21.54
CA ASP A 36 -6.57 -7.93 21.76
C ASP A 36 -6.74 -9.24 20.97
N SER A 37 -6.85 -9.14 19.64
CA SER A 37 -7.08 -10.30 18.77
C SER A 37 -5.96 -10.40 17.73
N GLY A 38 -5.17 -11.47 17.83
CA GLY A 38 -3.96 -11.74 17.03
C GLY A 38 -4.13 -11.76 15.49
N GLU A 39 -5.36 -11.64 14.98
CA GLU A 39 -5.63 -11.46 13.54
C GLU A 39 -5.30 -10.04 13.03
N HIS A 40 -5.41 -9.02 13.88
CA HIS A 40 -5.18 -7.62 13.50
C HIS A 40 -3.71 -7.31 13.09
N PRO A 41 -2.67 -7.78 13.81
CA PRO A 41 -1.28 -7.54 13.45
C PRO A 41 -0.88 -8.07 12.06
N LEU A 42 -1.42 -9.22 11.65
CA LEU A 42 -1.12 -9.82 10.35
C LEU A 42 -1.69 -8.98 9.21
N ARG A 43 -2.93 -8.49 9.34
CA ARG A 43 -3.54 -7.60 8.34
C ARG A 43 -2.76 -6.30 8.20
N VAL A 44 -2.36 -5.66 9.30
CA VAL A 44 -1.52 -4.44 9.25
C VAL A 44 -0.22 -4.70 8.50
N ARG A 45 0.45 -5.84 8.75
CA ARG A 45 1.68 -6.21 8.03
C ARG A 45 1.45 -6.42 6.53
N LEU A 46 0.33 -7.05 6.15
CA LEU A 46 -0.03 -7.26 4.75
C LEU A 46 -0.28 -5.93 4.03
N VAL A 47 -1.09 -5.04 4.60
CA VAL A 47 -1.41 -3.74 4.00
C VAL A 47 -0.17 -2.83 3.93
N ARG A 48 0.71 -2.85 4.95
CA ARG A 48 2.00 -2.15 4.88
C ARG A 48 2.90 -2.66 3.77
N ARG A 49 2.93 -3.98 3.53
CA ARG A 49 3.69 -4.59 2.44
C ARG A 49 3.09 -4.22 1.08
N GLU A 50 1.77 -4.08 1.00
CA GLU A 50 1.06 -3.57 -0.18
C GLU A 50 1.49 -2.14 -0.52
N LEU A 51 1.44 -1.24 0.47
CA LEU A 51 1.86 0.16 0.34
C LEU A 51 3.31 0.27 -0.15
N ALA A 52 4.20 -0.55 0.40
CA ALA A 52 5.60 -0.59 0.00
C ALA A 52 5.76 -0.97 -1.48
N ARG A 53 5.01 -1.97 -1.96
CA ARG A 53 5.05 -2.37 -3.39
C ARG A 53 4.57 -1.26 -4.31
N ILE A 54 3.48 -0.57 -3.95
CA ILE A 54 2.96 0.55 -4.74
C ILE A 54 4.03 1.64 -4.87
N LYS A 55 4.64 2.05 -3.74
CA LYS A 55 5.73 3.03 -3.73
C LYS A 55 6.93 2.60 -4.58
N THR A 56 7.32 1.32 -4.52
CA THR A 56 8.40 0.79 -5.35
C THR A 56 8.08 0.91 -6.84
N ILE A 57 6.87 0.55 -7.27
CA ILE A 57 6.47 0.62 -8.68
C ILE A 57 6.47 2.07 -9.18
N ILE A 58 5.90 3.00 -8.40
CA ILE A 58 5.93 4.44 -8.73
C ILE A 58 7.38 4.89 -8.91
N ARG A 59 8.25 4.53 -7.97
CA ARG A 59 9.68 4.90 -8.03
C ARG A 59 10.43 4.28 -9.20
N GLU A 60 10.13 3.03 -9.54
CA GLU A 60 10.68 2.34 -10.72
C GLU A 60 10.26 3.05 -12.01
N ARG A 61 8.99 3.48 -12.12
CA ARG A 61 8.49 4.24 -13.27
C ARG A 61 9.15 5.60 -13.38
N GLU A 62 9.25 6.35 -12.29
CA GLU A 62 9.96 7.63 -12.25
C GLU A 62 11.42 7.48 -12.71
N ARG A 63 12.12 6.45 -12.22
CA ARG A 63 13.51 6.17 -12.63
C ARG A 63 13.63 5.81 -14.11
N LYS A 64 12.68 5.06 -14.67
CA LYS A 64 12.64 4.77 -16.11
C LYS A 64 12.31 5.99 -16.97
N ARG A 65 11.53 6.93 -16.45
CA ARG A 65 11.15 8.16 -17.17
C ARG A 65 12.27 9.20 -17.21
N ASN A 66 13.16 9.18 -16.21
CA ASN A 66 14.28 10.12 -16.06
C ASN A 66 15.62 9.57 -16.58
N GLY A 67 15.65 8.39 -17.21
CA GLY A 67 16.84 7.81 -17.85
C GLY A 67 16.63 7.71 -19.35
#